data_AF-A0A7C1T3T9-F1
#
_entry.id   AF-A0A7C1T3T9-F1
#
_cell.length_a   1.000
_cell.length_b   1.000
_cell.length_c   1.000
_cell.angle_alpha   90.00
_cell.angle_beta   90.00
_cell.angle_gamma   90.00
#
_symmetry.space_group_name_H-M   'P 1'
#
loop_
_entity.id
_entity.type
_entity.pdbx_description
1 polymer ?
#
loop_
_entity_poly.entity_id
_entity_poly.type
_entity_poly.pdbx_seq_one_letter_code
_entity_poly.pdbx_strand_id
1 'polypeptide(L)'
;MKQIVEERKDIVFYLKMYPIVQLHPQGYDKSKTIICEKDGKKAMKLLEDVYAKRLIPPPACETDVVDKNIRLAKKLGVNGTPTLFFTDGSRVSGAMAKEALIQLIDTRSRP
;
A
#
# COMPACT_ATOMS: atom_id res chain seq x y z
N MET A 1 1.47 -1.45 -10.17
CA MET A 1 0.41 -0.52 -9.69
C MET A 1 0.51 0.85 -10.37
N LYS A 2 1.63 1.60 -10.27
CA LYS A 2 1.78 2.91 -10.94
C LYS A 2 1.48 2.86 -12.45
N GLN A 3 2.13 1.94 -13.18
CA GLN A 3 1.87 1.71 -14.61
C GLN A 3 0.39 1.36 -14.91
N ILE A 4 -0.29 0.64 -14.00
CA ILE A 4 -1.70 0.27 -14.19
C ILE A 4 -2.58 1.51 -14.14
N VAL A 5 -2.41 2.40 -13.16
CA VAL A 5 -3.24 3.62 -13.05
C VAL A 5 -2.87 4.70 -14.08
N GLU A 6 -1.67 4.62 -14.67
CA GLU A 6 -1.28 5.42 -15.82
C GLU A 6 -2.07 4.99 -17.07
N GLU A 7 -2.21 3.68 -17.30
CA GLU A 7 -2.89 3.05 -18.43
C GLU A 7 -4.43 2.99 -18.29
N ARG A 8 -4.93 2.67 -17.09
CA ARG A 8 -6.35 2.42 -16.78
C ARG A 8 -6.84 3.40 -15.71
N LYS A 9 -7.70 4.34 -16.11
CA LYS A 9 -8.24 5.40 -15.23
C LYS A 9 -9.46 4.97 -14.40
N ASP A 10 -10.04 3.83 -14.76
CA ASP A 10 -11.15 3.18 -14.04
C ASP A 10 -10.68 2.35 -12.83
N ILE A 11 -9.35 2.15 -12.68
CA ILE A 11 -8.76 1.39 -11.58
C ILE A 11 -8.18 2.33 -10.53
N VAL A 12 -8.52 2.10 -9.26
CA VAL A 12 -7.93 2.79 -8.11
C VAL A 12 -7.29 1.80 -7.13
N PHE A 13 -6.12 2.14 -6.60
CA PHE A 13 -5.45 1.39 -5.54
C PHE A 13 -5.46 2.18 -4.24
N TYR A 14 -6.02 1.59 -3.18
CA TYR A 14 -5.91 2.13 -1.83
C TYR A 14 -4.75 1.46 -1.10
N LEU A 15 -3.68 2.21 -0.87
CA LEU A 15 -2.49 1.71 -0.20
C LEU A 15 -2.65 1.81 1.31
N LYS A 16 -2.59 0.67 2.02
CA LYS A 16 -2.50 0.62 3.48
C LYS A 16 -1.08 0.29 3.89
N MET A 17 -0.48 1.15 4.71
CA MET A 17 0.87 0.92 5.22
C MET A 17 0.85 -0.25 6.21
N TYR A 18 1.66 -1.28 5.92
CA TYR A 18 1.87 -2.46 6.76
C TYR A 18 3.38 -2.73 6.87
N PRO A 19 4.10 -2.01 7.76
CA PRO A 19 5.54 -2.18 7.88
C PRO A 19 5.87 -3.48 8.61
N ILE A 20 6.56 -4.40 7.93
CA ILE A 20 7.10 -5.63 8.51
C ILE A 20 8.45 -5.31 9.15
N VAL A 21 8.42 -4.78 10.38
CA VAL A 21 9.60 -4.22 11.06
C VAL A 21 10.74 -5.22 11.27
N GLN A 22 10.45 -6.52 11.35
CA GLN A 22 11.49 -7.55 11.44
C GLN A 22 12.35 -7.63 10.16
N LEU A 23 11.77 -7.29 9.01
CA LEU A 23 12.47 -7.26 7.71
C LEU A 23 12.98 -5.86 7.36
N HIS A 24 12.26 -4.83 7.81
CA HIS A 24 12.53 -3.43 7.48
C HIS A 24 12.42 -2.56 8.74
N PRO A 25 13.50 -2.42 9.54
CA PRO A 25 13.47 -1.75 10.84
C PRO A 25 12.96 -0.30 10.79
N GLN A 26 13.28 0.44 9.72
CA GLN A 26 12.82 1.82 9.52
C GLN A 26 11.41 1.93 8.91
N GLY A 27 10.75 0.81 8.61
CA GLY A 27 9.47 0.80 7.90
C GLY A 27 8.36 1.48 8.68
N TYR A 28 8.38 1.40 10.02
CA TYR A 28 7.36 2.00 10.88
C TYR A 28 7.35 3.53 10.78
N ASP A 29 8.50 4.17 11.03
CA ASP A 29 8.59 5.63 10.96
C ASP A 29 8.35 6.15 9.54
N LYS A 30 8.87 5.47 8.51
CA LYS A 30 8.59 5.84 7.11
C LYS A 30 7.10 5.78 6.79
N SER A 31 6.41 4.76 7.31
CA SER A 31 4.95 4.65 7.17
C SER A 31 4.21 5.77 7.90
N LYS A 32 4.63 6.13 9.12
CA LYS A 32 4.06 7.27 9.86
C LYS A 32 4.28 8.58 9.11
N THR A 33 5.48 8.84 8.57
CA THR A 33 5.78 10.04 7.76
C THR A 33 4.81 10.18 6.60
N ILE A 34 4.58 9.10 5.83
CA ILE A 34 3.66 9.13 4.68
C ILE A 34 2.21 9.37 5.14
N ILE A 35 1.76 8.69 6.21
CA ILE A 35 0.39 8.81 6.73
C ILE A 35 0.12 10.19 7.34
N CYS A 36 1.14 10.86 7.89
CA CYS A 36 1.00 12.21 8.43
C CYS A 36 0.82 13.28 7.35
N GLU A 37 1.18 13.00 6.09
CA GLU A 37 0.99 13.93 4.99
C GLU A 37 -0.47 13.89 4.50
N LYS A 38 -1.15 15.04 4.58
CA LYS A 38 -2.57 15.17 4.24
C LYS A 38 -2.78 15.41 2.74
N ASP A 39 -1.77 15.94 2.04
CA ASP A 39 -1.82 16.12 0.59
C ASP A 39 -1.45 14.79 -0.10
N GLY A 40 -2.42 14.22 -0.84
CA GLY A 40 -2.22 12.93 -1.51
C GLY A 40 -1.06 12.90 -2.50
N LYS A 41 -0.77 14.02 -3.20
CA LYS A 41 0.36 14.08 -4.15
C LYS A 41 1.69 14.07 -3.41
N LYS A 42 1.80 14.83 -2.31
CA LYS A 42 2.99 14.84 -1.45
C LYS A 42 3.19 13.49 -0.75
N ALA A 43 2.12 12.86 -0.27
CA ALA A 43 2.17 11.53 0.31
C ALA A 43 2.68 10.48 -0.69
N MET A 44 2.19 10.53 -1.94
CA MET A 44 2.68 9.68 -3.02
C MET A 44 4.14 9.97 -3.37
N LYS A 45 4.56 11.23 -3.39
CA LYS A 45 5.97 11.59 -3.58
C LYS A 45 6.86 11.03 -2.45
N LEU A 46 6.44 11.12 -1.19
CA LEU A 46 7.17 10.53 -0.06
C LEU A 46 7.31 9.01 -0.23
N LEU A 47 6.25 8.32 -0.68
CA LEU A 47 6.30 6.91 -0.99
C LEU A 47 7.30 6.59 -2.12
N GLU A 48 7.31 7.38 -3.19
CA GLU A 48 8.30 7.24 -4.27
C GLU A 48 9.73 7.49 -3.80
N ASP A 49 9.94 8.52 -2.96
CA ASP A 49 11.23 8.83 -2.35
C ASP A 49 11.72 7.65 -1.47
N VAL A 50 10.82 6.98 -0.73
CA VAL A 50 11.14 5.75 0.02
C VAL A 50 11.59 4.62 -0.91
N TYR A 51 10.86 4.35 -2.00
CA TYR A 51 11.26 3.33 -2.97
C TYR A 51 12.59 3.65 -3.65
N ALA A 52 12.86 4.93 -3.91
CA ALA A 52 14.13 5.43 -4.43
C ALA A 52 15.25 5.47 -3.38
N LYS A 53 15.00 4.99 -2.15
CA LYS A 53 15.95 5.00 -1.02
C LYS A 53 16.46 6.40 -0.65
N ARG A 54 15.68 7.43 -0.93
CA ARG A 54 15.99 8.80 -0.51
C ARG A 54 15.65 8.99 0.96
N LEU A 55 16.29 9.98 1.57
CA LEU A 55 15.92 10.44 2.91
C LEU A 55 14.57 11.14 2.83
N ILE A 56 13.72 10.85 3.80
CA ILE A 56 12.43 11.53 4.01
C ILE A 56 12.44 12.15 5.41
N PRO A 57 11.65 13.20 5.67
CA PRO A 57 11.55 13.78 7.00
C PRO A 57 11.02 12.76 8.04
N PRO A 58 11.29 12.99 9.33
CA PRO A 58 10.62 12.23 10.39
C PRO A 58 9.10 12.49 10.37
N PRO A 59 8.30 11.65 11.06
CA PRO A 59 6.86 11.87 11.17
C PRO A 59 6.54 13.26 11.75
N ALA A 60 5.67 14.00 11.06
CA ALA A 60 5.25 15.35 11.47
C ALA A 60 4.04 15.35 12.41
N CYS A 61 3.51 14.17 12.77
CA CYS A 61 2.31 14.02 13.58
C CYS A 61 2.34 12.75 14.42
N GLU A 62 1.53 12.73 15.48
CA GLU A 62 1.17 11.49 16.16
C GLU A 62 -0.06 10.86 15.54
N THR A 63 0.00 9.54 15.32
CA THR A 63 -1.05 8.76 14.68
C THR A 63 -0.96 7.30 15.08
N ASP A 64 -2.12 6.66 15.25
CA ASP A 64 -2.24 5.23 15.53
C ASP A 64 -2.69 4.42 14.29
N VAL A 65 -2.79 5.08 13.13
CA VAL A 65 -3.29 4.49 11.88
C VAL A 65 -2.42 3.32 11.42
N VAL A 66 -1.10 3.44 11.57
CA VAL A 66 -0.15 2.36 11.22
C VAL A 66 -0.39 1.14 12.11
N ASP A 67 -0.57 1.34 13.42
CA ASP A 67 -0.85 0.25 14.36
C ASP A 67 -2.22 -0.40 14.10
N LYS A 68 -3.23 0.42 13.78
CA LYS A 68 -4.55 -0.06 13.36
C LYS A 68 -4.46 -0.93 12.09
N ASN A 69 -3.68 -0.50 11.10
CA ASN A 69 -3.44 -1.29 9.89
C ASN A 69 -2.73 -2.61 10.21
N ILE A 70 -1.71 -2.60 11.08
CA ILE A 70 -1.01 -3.83 11.50
C ILE A 70 -1.97 -4.80 12.20
N ARG A 71 -2.80 -4.32 13.14
CA ARG A 71 -3.80 -5.16 13.82
C ARG A 71 -4.82 -5.73 12.85
N LEU A 72 -5.32 -4.90 11.92
CA LEU A 72 -6.27 -5.34 10.90
C LEU A 72 -5.66 -6.40 9.99
N ALA A 73 -4.45 -6.18 9.48
CA ALA A 73 -3.74 -7.11 8.62
C ALA A 73 -3.52 -8.47 9.32
N LYS A 74 -3.14 -8.48 10.60
CA LYS A 74 -3.05 -9.71 11.41
C LYS A 74 -4.39 -10.43 11.51
N LYS A 75 -5.48 -9.70 11.79
CA LYS A 75 -6.84 -10.28 11.86
C LYS A 75 -7.28 -10.89 10.52
N LEU A 76 -6.85 -10.30 9.40
CA LEU A 76 -7.11 -10.79 8.04
C LEU A 76 -6.10 -11.84 7.55
N GLY A 77 -5.21 -12.33 8.43
CA GLY A 77 -4.22 -13.35 8.09
C GLY A 77 -3.20 -12.91 7.02
N VAL A 78 -2.84 -11.63 6.98
CA VAL A 78 -1.83 -11.09 6.06
C VAL A 78 -0.43 -11.41 6.59
N ASN A 79 0.29 -12.28 5.87
CA ASN A 79 1.63 -12.74 6.26
C ASN A 79 2.75 -12.14 5.40
N GLY A 80 2.43 -11.30 4.43
CA GLY A 80 3.42 -10.69 3.53
C GLY A 80 2.85 -9.56 2.69
N THR A 81 3.73 -8.79 2.06
CA THR A 81 3.39 -7.66 1.19
C THR A 81 3.97 -7.85 -0.21
N PRO A 82 3.24 -7.46 -1.28
CA PRO A 82 1.88 -6.94 -1.24
C PRO A 82 0.85 -8.06 -0.95
N THR A 83 -0.25 -7.68 -0.28
CA THR A 83 -1.48 -8.48 -0.23
C THR A 83 -2.62 -7.57 -0.69
N LEU A 84 -3.39 -8.01 -1.68
CA LEU A 84 -4.46 -7.27 -2.32
C LEU A 84 -5.82 -7.82 -1.85
N PHE A 85 -6.74 -6.90 -1.58
CA PHE A 85 -8.14 -7.18 -1.31
C PHE A 85 -8.99 -6.50 -2.39
N PHE A 86 -9.94 -7.23 -2.95
CA PHE A 86 -10.81 -6.77 -4.02
C PHE A 86 -12.18 -6.37 -3.46
N THR A 87 -12.98 -5.68 -4.26
CA THR A 87 -14.32 -5.18 -3.86
C THR A 87 -15.31 -6.30 -3.56
N ASP A 88 -15.11 -7.49 -4.13
CA ASP A 88 -15.86 -8.72 -3.86
C ASP A 88 -15.43 -9.42 -2.54
N GLY A 89 -14.45 -8.87 -1.82
CA GLY A 89 -13.88 -9.44 -0.60
C GLY A 89 -12.82 -10.53 -0.82
N SER A 90 -12.56 -10.91 -2.08
CA SER A 90 -11.49 -11.86 -2.41
C SER A 90 -10.11 -11.29 -2.11
N ARG A 91 -9.15 -12.18 -1.86
CA ARG A 91 -7.78 -11.85 -1.47
C ARG A 91 -6.77 -12.51 -2.39
N VAL A 92 -5.70 -11.78 -2.74
CA VAL A 92 -4.49 -12.34 -3.37
C VAL A 92 -3.27 -11.89 -2.59
N SER A 93 -2.39 -12.83 -2.28
CA SER A 93 -1.11 -12.55 -1.60
C SER A 93 0.03 -12.68 -2.59
N GLY A 94 1.02 -11.79 -2.49
CA GLY A 94 2.19 -11.77 -3.34
C GLY A 94 2.10 -10.78 -4.51
N ALA A 95 3.26 -10.49 -5.09
CA ALA A 95 3.36 -9.66 -6.28
C ALA A 95 2.86 -10.41 -7.52
N MET A 96 2.30 -9.67 -8.47
CA MET A 96 1.83 -10.18 -9.76
C MET A 96 2.36 -9.31 -10.90
N ALA A 97 2.52 -9.93 -12.09
CA ALA A 97 2.78 -9.18 -13.32
C ALA A 97 1.60 -8.23 -13.63
N LYS A 98 1.90 -7.13 -14.33
CA LYS A 98 0.95 -6.05 -14.63
C LYS A 98 -0.29 -6.60 -15.35
N GLU A 99 -0.07 -7.35 -16.41
CA GLU A 99 -1.09 -7.90 -17.29
C GLU A 99 -1.98 -8.90 -16.53
N ALA A 100 -1.37 -9.77 -15.73
CA ALA A 100 -2.10 -10.73 -14.91
C ALA A 100 -2.97 -10.05 -13.85
N LEU A 101 -2.50 -8.96 -13.24
CA LEU A 101 -3.29 -8.20 -12.27
C LEU A 101 -4.45 -7.46 -12.94
N ILE A 102 -4.25 -6.87 -14.12
CA ILE A 102 -5.34 -6.23 -14.89
C ILE A 102 -6.41 -7.26 -15.25
N GLN A 103 -6.02 -8.41 -15.81
CA GLN A 103 -6.97 -9.49 -16.13
C GLN A 103 -7.76 -9.97 -14.91
N LEU A 104 -7.09 -10.06 -13.75
CA LEU A 104 -7.73 -10.45 -12.51
C LEU A 104 -8.75 -9.40 -12.03
N ILE A 105 -8.41 -8.11 -12.11
CA ILE A 105 -9.33 -7.01 -11.79
C ILE A 105 -10.55 -7.08 -12.71
N ASP A 106 -10.33 -7.22 -14.03
CA ASP A 106 -11.42 -7.27 -15.01
C ASP A 106 -12.34 -8.48 -14.79
N THR A 107 -11.79 -9.62 -14.38
CA THR A 107 -12.56 -10.84 -14.09
C THR A 107 -13.45 -10.67 -12.86
N ARG A 108 -12.95 -10.00 -11.82
CA ARG A 108 -13.65 -9.83 -10.53
C ARG A 108 -14.55 -8.60 -10.44
N SER A 109 -14.42 -7.68 -11.40
CA SER A 109 -15.25 -6.47 -11.48
C SER A 109 -16.52 -6.70 -12.31
N ARG A 110 -16.69 -7.89 -12.89
CA ARG A 110 -17.90 -8.26 -13.63
C ARG A 110 -19.02 -8.62 -12.63
N PRO A 111 -20.23 -8.06 -12.79
CA PRO A 111 -21.39 -8.38 -11.96
C PRO A 111 -21.84 -9.84 -12.12
#